data_AF-M9UCI1-F1
#
_entry.id   AF-M9UCI1-F1
#
_cell.length_a   1.000
_cell.length_b   1.000
_cell.length_c   1.000
_cell.angle_alpha   90.00
_cell.angle_beta   90.00
_cell.angle_gamma   90.00
#
_symmetry.space_group_name_H-M   'P 1'
#
loop_
_entity.id
_entity.type
_entity.pdbx_description
1 polymer ?
#
loop_
_entity_poly.entity_id
_entity_poly.type
_entity_poly.pdbx_seq_one_letter_code
_entity_poly.pdbx_strand_id
1 'polypeptide(L)'
;MEQIVDFPDPADYQYPDELRLPDGTLLIGRTVGESPLIMNRKKWRLYFTGEVIDERMPPVVRSTQNGVTYRLPNDSITITILGYVQENPGCTPEEVMGFILAWVQSEGVDLSNEDRMFTWAFYVYDSISLLAIHGLIRIEK
;
A
#
# COMPACT_ATOMS: atom_id res chain seq x y z
N MET A 1 -2.50 -23.50 -16.09
CA MET A 1 -3.19 -22.77 -15.01
C MET A 1 -2.21 -21.72 -14.53
N GLU A 2 -2.56 -20.44 -14.60
CA GLU A 2 -1.78 -19.42 -13.90
C GLU A 2 -1.89 -19.66 -12.39
N GLN A 3 -0.77 -19.58 -11.69
CA GLN A 3 -0.74 -19.73 -10.25
C GLN A 3 -1.22 -18.42 -9.62
N ILE A 4 -2.34 -18.49 -8.90
CA ILE A 4 -2.82 -17.38 -8.05
C ILE A 4 -2.12 -17.51 -6.69
N VAL A 5 -1.44 -16.44 -6.28
CA VAL A 5 -0.72 -16.35 -4.99
C VAL A 5 -1.53 -15.45 -4.06
N ASP A 6 -1.65 -15.81 -2.79
CA ASP A 6 -2.27 -14.92 -1.81
C ASP A 6 -1.34 -13.75 -1.48
N PHE A 7 -1.86 -12.54 -1.56
CA PHE A 7 -1.14 -11.33 -1.20
C PHE A 7 -0.97 -11.28 0.33
N PRO A 8 0.20 -10.90 0.86
CA PRO A 8 0.42 -10.85 2.30
C PRO A 8 -0.44 -9.76 2.96
N ASP A 9 -1.05 -10.09 4.09
CA ASP A 9 -1.71 -9.09 4.93
C ASP A 9 -0.65 -8.17 5.58
N PRO A 10 -0.74 -6.84 5.44
CA PRO A 10 0.17 -5.92 6.13
C PRO A 10 0.22 -6.10 7.65
N ALA A 11 -0.87 -6.56 8.28
CA ALA A 11 -0.91 -6.80 9.74
C ALA A 11 -0.02 -7.98 10.17
N ASP A 12 0.10 -9.00 9.32
CA ASP A 12 0.78 -10.27 9.62
C ASP A 12 2.14 -10.40 8.93
N TYR A 13 2.50 -9.45 8.06
CA TYR A 13 3.74 -9.50 7.30
C TYR A 13 4.96 -9.31 8.21
N GLN A 14 5.95 -10.19 8.05
CA GLN A 14 7.22 -10.10 8.77
C GLN A 14 8.13 -9.08 8.09
N TYR A 15 7.99 -7.81 8.47
CA TYR A 15 8.79 -6.73 7.90
C TYR A 15 10.28 -6.89 8.24
N PRO A 16 11.18 -6.80 7.24
CA PRO A 16 12.61 -6.67 7.49
C PRO A 16 12.94 -5.28 8.04
N ASP A 17 14.13 -5.14 8.65
CA ASP A 17 14.69 -3.85 9.10
C ASP A 17 14.70 -2.76 8.00
N GLU A 18 14.89 -3.19 6.75
CA GLU A 18 14.86 -2.33 5.58
C GLU A 18 14.00 -2.97 4.50
N LEU A 19 12.94 -2.28 4.09
CA LEU A 19 12.11 -2.70 2.98
C LEU A 19 12.52 -1.94 1.71
N ARG A 20 12.85 -2.70 0.66
CA ARG A 20 13.38 -2.16 -0.59
C ARG A 20 12.55 -2.61 -1.78
N LEU A 21 12.43 -1.74 -2.79
CA LEU A 21 11.94 -2.12 -4.11
C LEU A 21 12.88 -3.14 -4.77
N PRO A 22 12.41 -3.87 -5.80
CA PRO A 22 13.25 -4.80 -6.55
C PRO A 22 14.52 -4.19 -7.16
N ASP A 23 14.52 -2.88 -7.44
CA ASP A 23 15.68 -2.13 -7.95
C ASP A 23 16.70 -1.71 -6.86
N GLY A 24 16.44 -2.07 -5.60
CA GLY A 24 17.28 -1.74 -4.45
C GLY A 24 16.93 -0.42 -3.76
N THR A 25 15.98 0.37 -4.29
CA THR A 25 15.50 1.61 -3.67
C THR A 25 14.93 1.34 -2.27
N LEU A 26 15.39 2.07 -1.26
CA LEU A 26 14.84 2.02 0.10
C LEU A 26 13.45 2.68 0.17
N LEU A 27 12.46 1.98 0.72
CA LEU A 27 11.11 2.48 1.00
C LEU A 27 10.91 2.78 2.49
N ILE A 28 11.22 1.79 3.33
CA ILE A 28 11.10 1.84 4.79
C ILE A 28 12.45 1.47 5.38
N GLY A 29 12.99 2.32 6.26
CA GLY A 29 14.22 2.06 7.01
C GLY A 29 13.91 1.65 8.45
N ARG A 30 14.97 1.54 9.27
CA ARG A 30 14.84 1.11 10.68
C ARG A 30 14.10 2.12 11.54
N THR A 31 14.08 3.38 11.13
CA THR A 31 13.38 4.45 11.82
C THR A 31 12.53 5.25 10.84
N VAL A 32 11.52 5.97 11.36
CA VAL A 32 10.65 6.84 10.55
C VAL A 32 11.47 7.87 9.74
N GLY A 33 12.51 8.44 10.36
CA GLY A 33 13.39 9.41 9.70
C GLY A 33 14.27 8.83 8.59
N GLU A 34 14.45 7.50 8.60
CA GLU A 34 15.19 6.76 7.58
C GLU A 34 14.29 6.18 6.48
N SER A 35 12.97 6.33 6.58
CA SER A 35 11.98 5.77 5.64
C SER A 35 11.65 6.75 4.52
N PRO A 36 12.21 6.60 3.30
CA PRO A 36 12.03 7.58 2.24
C PRO A 36 10.59 7.73 1.77
N LEU A 37 9.77 6.67 1.88
CA LEU A 37 8.32 6.73 1.58
C LEU A 37 7.61 7.77 2.48
N ILE A 38 7.97 7.82 3.76
CA ILE A 38 7.39 8.75 4.75
C ILE A 38 8.01 10.14 4.61
N MET A 39 9.33 10.22 4.44
CA MET A 39 10.06 11.47 4.33
C MET A 39 9.74 12.23 3.04
N ASN A 40 9.44 11.51 1.96
CA ASN A 40 9.05 12.07 0.66
C ASN A 40 7.57 11.91 0.35
N ARG A 41 6.73 11.65 1.36
CA ARG A 41 5.28 11.40 1.20
C ARG A 41 4.50 12.47 0.45
N LYS A 42 5.04 13.69 0.30
CA LYS A 42 4.42 14.81 -0.45
C LYS A 42 4.93 14.97 -1.89
N LYS A 43 6.00 14.25 -2.22
CA LYS A 43 6.75 14.41 -3.47
C LYS A 43 6.59 13.20 -4.37
N TRP A 44 6.81 12.02 -3.79
CA TRP A 44 6.73 10.75 -4.51
C TRP A 44 5.31 10.50 -5.01
N ARG A 45 5.23 9.87 -6.17
CA ARG A 45 3.99 9.67 -6.95
C ARG A 45 3.73 8.19 -7.11
N LEU A 46 2.50 7.79 -6.83
CA LEU A 46 2.05 6.40 -6.89
C LEU A 46 1.24 6.17 -8.17
N TYR A 47 1.49 5.05 -8.82
CA TYR A 47 0.71 4.64 -9.99
C TYR A 47 0.37 3.16 -9.91
N PHE A 48 -0.88 2.84 -10.21
CA PHE A 48 -1.33 1.46 -10.30
C PHE A 48 -0.63 0.73 -11.46
N THR A 49 -0.21 -0.50 -11.21
CA THR A 49 0.46 -1.37 -12.19
C THR A 49 -0.10 -2.79 -12.12
N GLY A 50 -1.42 -2.88 -12.08
CA GLY A 50 -2.15 -4.14 -12.12
C GLY A 50 -3.11 -4.23 -13.30
N GLU A 51 -3.59 -5.43 -13.53
CA GLU A 51 -4.75 -5.77 -14.34
C GLU A 51 -5.74 -6.51 -13.43
N VAL A 52 -6.96 -5.99 -13.27
CA VAL A 52 -7.98 -6.65 -12.46
C VAL A 52 -8.53 -7.84 -13.24
N ILE A 53 -8.38 -9.04 -12.67
CA ILE A 53 -8.78 -10.31 -13.29
C ILE A 53 -10.15 -10.76 -12.78
N ASP A 54 -10.41 -10.56 -11.49
CA ASP A 54 -11.72 -10.82 -10.85
C ASP A 54 -11.98 -9.73 -9.79
N GLU A 55 -13.15 -9.12 -9.85
CA GLU A 55 -13.59 -8.08 -8.91
C GLU A 55 -14.30 -8.65 -7.67
N ARG A 56 -14.63 -9.95 -7.65
CA ARG A 56 -15.27 -10.59 -6.50
C ARG A 56 -14.36 -10.52 -5.29
N MET A 57 -14.91 -10.20 -4.13
CA MET A 57 -14.14 -10.09 -2.89
C MET A 57 -13.66 -11.47 -2.38
N PRO A 58 -12.36 -11.62 -2.04
CA PRO A 58 -11.28 -10.66 -2.30
C PRO A 58 -10.85 -10.65 -3.77
N PRO A 59 -10.60 -9.45 -4.36
CA PRO A 59 -10.33 -9.32 -5.78
C PRO A 59 -9.00 -9.97 -6.17
N VAL A 60 -8.90 -10.34 -7.44
CA VAL A 60 -7.70 -10.94 -8.03
C VAL A 60 -7.10 -9.96 -9.03
N VAL A 61 -5.82 -9.61 -8.83
CA VAL A 61 -5.10 -8.63 -9.64
C VAL A 61 -3.79 -9.23 -10.13
N ARG A 62 -3.51 -9.11 -11.43
CA ARG A 62 -2.22 -9.48 -12.01
C ARG A 62 -1.30 -8.27 -12.05
N SER A 63 -0.11 -8.36 -11.48
CA SER A 63 0.91 -7.31 -11.62
C SER A 63 1.44 -7.28 -13.06
N THR A 64 1.42 -6.09 -13.68
CA THR A 64 2.01 -5.88 -15.00
C THR A 64 3.52 -5.70 -14.95
N GLN A 65 4.11 -5.56 -13.74
CA GLN A 65 5.56 -5.42 -13.54
C GLN A 65 6.28 -6.77 -13.48
N ASN A 66 5.67 -7.78 -12.84
CA ASN A 66 6.30 -9.09 -12.62
C ASN A 66 5.48 -10.28 -13.15
N GLY A 67 4.25 -10.06 -13.65
CA GLY A 67 3.38 -11.09 -14.21
C GLY A 67 2.68 -11.99 -13.17
N VAL A 68 2.92 -11.80 -11.87
CA VAL A 68 2.31 -12.61 -10.80
C VAL A 68 0.86 -12.20 -10.61
N THR A 69 -0.02 -13.20 -10.48
CA THR A 69 -1.45 -12.99 -10.18
C THR A 69 -1.68 -13.14 -8.68
N TYR A 70 -2.14 -12.08 -8.04
CA TYR A 70 -2.37 -12.01 -6.60
C TYR A 70 -3.86 -12.03 -6.27
N ARG A 71 -4.26 -12.83 -5.29
CA ARG A 71 -5.53 -12.63 -4.57
C ARG A 71 -5.27 -11.65 -3.44
N LEU A 72 -5.94 -10.51 -3.44
CA LEU A 72 -5.78 -9.50 -2.38
C LEU A 72 -6.26 -10.04 -1.02
N PRO A 73 -5.80 -9.46 0.10
CA PRO A 73 -6.30 -9.86 1.41
C PRO A 73 -7.78 -9.43 1.54
N ASN A 74 -8.52 -10.07 2.46
CA ASN A 74 -9.85 -9.60 2.84
C ASN A 74 -9.77 -8.37 3.79
N ASP A 75 -8.77 -7.53 3.58
CA ASP A 75 -8.52 -6.27 4.25
C ASP A 75 -9.03 -5.14 3.34
N SER A 76 -10.02 -4.41 3.84
CA SER A 76 -10.63 -3.31 3.11
C SER A 76 -9.67 -2.15 2.92
N ILE A 77 -8.65 -1.96 3.77
CA ILE A 77 -7.70 -0.84 3.66
C ILE A 77 -6.79 -1.02 2.46
N THR A 78 -6.13 -2.18 2.33
CA THR A 78 -5.21 -2.48 1.22
C THR A 78 -5.92 -2.43 -0.13
N ILE A 79 -7.14 -2.97 -0.19
CA ILE A 79 -7.98 -2.90 -1.40
C ILE A 79 -8.33 -1.44 -1.72
N THR A 80 -8.74 -0.66 -0.70
CA THR A 80 -9.13 0.75 -0.86
C THR A 80 -7.94 1.61 -1.28
N ILE A 81 -6.75 1.38 -0.73
CA ILE A 81 -5.51 2.05 -1.15
C ILE A 81 -5.23 1.78 -2.62
N LEU A 82 -5.28 0.51 -3.03
CA LEU A 82 -5.01 0.13 -4.42
C LEU A 82 -6.03 0.75 -5.39
N GLY A 83 -7.32 0.70 -5.04
CA GLY A 83 -8.40 1.33 -5.81
C GLY A 83 -8.22 2.85 -5.90
N TYR A 84 -7.91 3.52 -4.79
CA TYR A 84 -7.65 4.96 -4.78
C TYR A 84 -6.48 5.34 -5.70
N VAL A 85 -5.39 4.59 -5.68
CA VAL A 85 -4.22 4.81 -6.55
C VAL A 85 -4.55 4.53 -8.02
N GLN A 86 -5.42 3.56 -8.30
CA GLN A 86 -5.92 3.27 -9.64
C GLN A 86 -6.77 4.43 -10.19
N GLU A 87 -7.65 5.01 -9.37
CA GLU A 87 -8.52 6.12 -9.74
C GLU A 87 -7.78 7.47 -9.79
N ASN A 88 -6.69 7.61 -9.02
CA ASN A 88 -5.92 8.85 -8.87
C ASN A 88 -4.43 8.63 -9.21
N PRO A 89 -4.08 8.34 -10.48
CA PRO A 89 -2.70 8.12 -10.88
C PRO A 89 -1.86 9.39 -10.65
N GLY A 90 -0.71 9.24 -9.98
CA GLY A 90 0.14 10.36 -9.59
C GLY A 90 -0.21 10.98 -8.24
N CYS A 91 -1.14 10.39 -7.48
CA CYS A 91 -1.33 10.75 -6.07
C CYS A 91 -0.06 10.49 -5.26
N THR A 92 0.05 11.20 -4.15
CA THR A 92 1.12 11.08 -3.18
C THR A 92 0.76 10.12 -2.05
N PRO A 93 1.75 9.52 -1.37
CA PRO A 93 1.50 8.77 -0.14
C PRO A 93 0.73 9.58 0.93
N GLU A 94 0.96 10.89 1.02
CA GLU A 94 0.22 11.76 1.95
C GLU A 94 -1.26 11.90 1.57
N GLU A 95 -1.60 11.97 0.29
CA GLU A 95 -2.99 12.01 -0.17
C GLU A 95 -3.71 10.69 0.10
N VAL A 96 -3.06 9.55 -0.15
CA VAL A 96 -3.59 8.22 0.20
C VAL A 96 -3.84 8.12 1.70
N MET A 97 -2.86 8.52 2.52
CA MET A 97 -2.99 8.54 3.99
C MET A 97 -4.14 9.42 4.44
N GLY A 98 -4.26 10.64 3.91
CA GLY A 98 -5.35 11.56 4.24
C GLY A 98 -6.73 10.99 3.89
N PHE A 99 -6.84 10.35 2.71
CA PHE A 99 -8.06 9.68 2.29
C PHE A 99 -8.46 8.53 3.22
N ILE A 100 -7.52 7.62 3.52
CA ILE A 100 -7.80 6.48 4.40
C ILE A 100 -8.16 6.93 5.82
N LEU A 101 -7.42 7.89 6.39
CA LEU A 101 -7.72 8.40 7.74
C LEU A 101 -9.11 9.05 7.80
N ALA A 102 -9.49 9.84 6.78
CA ALA A 102 -10.83 10.42 6.69
C ALA A 102 -11.92 9.33 6.56
N TRP A 103 -11.66 8.29 5.76
CA TRP A 103 -12.59 7.18 5.61
C TRP A 103 -12.79 6.41 6.91
N VAL A 104 -11.74 5.95 7.58
CA VAL A 104 -11.89 5.18 8.83
C VAL A 104 -12.53 6.03 9.94
N GLN A 105 -12.28 7.34 9.96
CA GLN A 105 -12.96 8.24 10.87
C GLN A 105 -14.47 8.31 10.58
N SER A 106 -14.86 8.31 9.30
CA SER A 106 -16.28 8.28 8.91
C SER A 106 -16.97 6.95 9.26
N GLU A 107 -16.22 5.85 9.33
CA GLU A 107 -16.67 4.53 9.80
C GLU A 107 -16.72 4.42 11.34
N GLY A 108 -16.42 5.50 12.06
CA GLY A 108 -16.55 5.58 13.52
C GLY A 108 -15.25 5.32 14.30
N VAL A 109 -14.10 5.24 13.63
CA VAL A 109 -12.80 5.18 14.32
C VAL A 109 -12.47 6.55 14.93
N ASP A 110 -12.32 6.60 16.25
CA ASP A 110 -11.85 7.80 16.94
C ASP A 110 -10.33 7.96 16.77
N LEU A 111 -9.93 8.92 15.94
CA LEU A 111 -8.53 9.30 15.66
C LEU A 111 -8.04 10.48 16.51
N SER A 112 -8.79 10.93 17.53
CA SER A 112 -8.33 12.01 18.43
C SER A 112 -7.16 11.59 19.32
N ASN A 113 -6.99 10.28 19.52
CA ASN A 113 -5.84 9.69 20.18
C ASN A 113 -4.65 9.59 19.21
N GLU A 114 -3.54 10.23 19.57
CA GLU A 114 -2.33 10.32 18.74
C GLU A 114 -1.70 8.95 18.45
N ASP A 115 -1.59 8.07 19.44
CA ASP A 115 -1.02 6.72 19.25
C ASP A 115 -1.82 5.89 18.25
N ARG A 116 -3.15 5.99 18.32
CA ARG A 116 -4.05 5.33 17.38
C ARG A 116 -3.93 5.92 15.99
N MET A 117 -3.88 7.25 15.87
CA MET A 117 -3.64 7.92 14.58
C MET A 117 -2.32 7.46 13.95
N PHE A 118 -1.24 7.37 14.74
CA PHE A 118 0.04 6.87 14.25
C PHE A 118 -0.04 5.40 13.83
N THR A 119 -0.73 4.55 14.59
CA THR A 119 -0.92 3.14 14.23
C THR A 119 -1.59 3.01 12.85
N TRP A 120 -2.64 3.77 12.59
CA TRP A 120 -3.29 3.81 11.28
C TRP A 120 -2.38 4.35 10.19
N ALA A 121 -1.64 5.42 10.47
CA ALA A 121 -0.71 5.99 9.50
C ALA A 121 0.38 4.98 9.10
N PHE A 122 0.96 4.25 10.06
CA PHE A 122 1.93 3.19 9.78
C PHE A 122 1.32 2.08 8.94
N TYR A 123 0.13 1.60 9.29
CA TYR A 123 -0.57 0.58 8.50
C TYR A 123 -0.75 1.01 7.04
N VAL A 124 -1.10 2.28 6.77
CA VAL A 124 -1.20 2.78 5.39
C VAL A 124 0.15 2.74 4.66
N TYR A 125 1.24 3.19 5.30
CA TYR A 125 2.57 3.15 4.67
C TYR A 125 3.03 1.70 4.43
N ASP A 126 2.72 0.81 5.37
CA ASP A 126 3.00 -0.62 5.29
C ASP A 126 2.24 -1.26 4.12
N SER A 127 0.95 -0.98 3.95
CA SER A 127 0.15 -1.41 2.79
C SER A 127 0.72 -0.86 1.48
N ILE A 128 1.03 0.44 1.39
CA ILE A 128 1.61 1.04 0.18
C ILE A 128 2.94 0.35 -0.16
N SER A 129 3.78 0.11 0.85
CA SER A 129 5.09 -0.52 0.65
C SER A 129 4.96 -1.95 0.14
N LEU A 130 4.03 -2.75 0.70
CA LEU A 130 3.77 -4.11 0.22
C LEU A 130 3.21 -4.11 -1.20
N LEU A 131 2.27 -3.23 -1.52
CA LEU A 131 1.73 -3.11 -2.88
C LEU A 131 2.85 -2.74 -3.88
N ALA A 132 3.81 -1.92 -3.45
CA ALA A 132 4.94 -1.51 -4.28
C ALA A 132 5.94 -2.65 -4.53
N ILE A 133 6.38 -3.38 -3.48
CA ILE A 133 7.36 -4.47 -3.66
C ILE A 133 6.78 -5.66 -4.45
N HIS A 134 5.47 -5.88 -4.37
CA HIS A 134 4.77 -6.90 -5.16
C HIS A 134 4.40 -6.42 -6.57
N GLY A 135 4.77 -5.19 -6.94
CA GLY A 135 4.60 -4.64 -8.28
C GLY A 135 3.15 -4.32 -8.65
N LEU A 136 2.27 -4.11 -7.67
CA LEU A 136 0.89 -3.65 -7.88
C LEU A 136 0.79 -2.12 -7.91
N ILE A 137 1.79 -1.45 -7.34
CA ILE A 137 2.01 -0.01 -7.46
C ILE A 137 3.46 0.23 -7.90
N ARG A 138 3.69 1.23 -8.76
CA ARG A 138 5.03 1.82 -8.98
C ARG A 138 5.15 3.18 -8.30
N ILE A 139 6.36 3.53 -7.90
CA ILE A 139 6.68 4.78 -7.23
C ILE A 139 7.63 5.58 -8.13
N GLU A 140 7.24 6.81 -8.47
CA GLU A 140 8.12 7.81 -9.11
C GLU A 140 8.57 8.86 -8.07
N LYS A 141 9.84 9.26 -8.15
CA LYS A 141 10.52 10.07 -7.11
C LYS A 141 10.56 11.55 -7.43
#